data_AF-A0AB32WI52-F1
#
_entry.id   AF-A0AB32WI52-F1
#
_cell.length_a   1.000
_cell.length_b   1.000
_cell.length_c   1.000
_cell.angle_alpha   90.00
_cell.angle_beta   90.00
_cell.angle_gamma   90.00
#
_symmetry.space_group_name_H-M   'P 1'
#
loop_
_entity.id
_entity.type
_entity.pdbx_description
1 polymer ?
#
loop_
_entity_poly.entity_id
_entity_poly.type
_entity_poly.pdbx_seq_one_letter_code
_entity_poly.pdbx_strand_id
1 'polypeptide(L)'
;MLAYWIPGGTRTLPANASHRIGIGVFVMNEKREVLVVQENTGRFRGTGVWKFPTGVVNEGGDLCTAAVREVKEETATKPQVIL
;
A
#
# COMPACT_ATOMS: atom_id res chain seq x y z
N MET A 1 -18.40 -2.07 -13.96
CA MET A 1 -19.78 -2.27 -13.46
C MET A 1 -20.68 -1.21 -14.07
N LEU A 2 -21.81 -1.59 -14.66
CA LEU A 2 -22.85 -0.64 -15.11
C LEU A 2 -23.95 -0.58 -14.05
N ALA A 3 -24.48 0.61 -13.77
CA ALA A 3 -25.55 0.78 -12.80
C ALA A 3 -26.54 1.85 -13.28
N TYR A 4 -27.84 1.57 -13.13
CA TYR A 4 -28.93 2.49 -13.45
C TYR A 4 -29.85 2.63 -12.23
N TRP A 5 -30.19 3.87 -11.89
CA TRP A 5 -31.11 4.17 -10.80
C TRP A 5 -32.54 4.19 -11.35
N ILE A 6 -33.29 3.12 -11.09
CA ILE A 6 -34.66 2.91 -11.59
C ILE A 6 -35.69 3.86 -10.95
N PRO A 7 -35.61 4.22 -9.65
CA PRO A 7 -36.59 5.12 -9.04
C PRO A 7 -36.56 6.53 -9.66
N GLY A 8 -37.73 7.16 -9.84
CA GLY A 8 -37.86 8.53 -10.38
C GLY A 8 -37.45 9.67 -9.44
N GLY A 9 -36.90 9.35 -8.28
CA GLY A 9 -36.40 10.32 -7.28
C GLY A 9 -34.90 10.57 -7.40
N THR A 10 -34.34 11.33 -6.46
CA THR A 10 -32.90 11.66 -6.44
C THR A 10 -32.04 10.40 -6.41
N ARG A 11 -31.06 10.31 -7.32
CA ARG A 11 -30.10 9.22 -7.37
C ARG A 11 -29.16 9.26 -6.16
N THR A 12 -29.16 8.21 -5.35
CA THR A 12 -28.27 8.08 -4.18
C THR A 12 -27.12 7.08 -4.38
N LEU A 13 -26.99 6.50 -5.59
CA LEU A 13 -25.84 5.65 -5.91
C LEU A 13 -24.53 6.45 -5.77
N PRO A 14 -23.58 5.97 -4.96
CA PRO A 14 -22.28 6.62 -4.84
C PRO A 14 -21.54 6.60 -6.18
N ALA A 15 -20.60 7.52 -6.33
CA ALA A 15 -19.63 7.45 -7.42
C ALA A 15 -18.72 6.22 -7.22
N ASN A 16 -18.20 5.69 -8.33
CA ASN A 16 -17.20 4.62 -8.26
C ASN A 16 -15.93 5.13 -7.56
N ALA A 17 -15.14 4.20 -7.01
CA ALA A 17 -13.84 4.51 -6.43
C ALA A 17 -12.94 5.26 -7.43
N SER A 18 -12.38 6.38 -6.99
CA SER A 18 -11.56 7.27 -7.82
C SER A 18 -10.06 7.19 -7.50
N HIS A 19 -9.68 6.53 -6.41
CA HIS A 19 -8.31 6.53 -5.90
C HIS A 19 -7.83 5.11 -5.61
N ARG A 20 -6.51 4.92 -5.72
CA ARG A 20 -5.81 3.81 -5.08
C ARG A 20 -5.18 4.31 -3.80
N ILE A 21 -5.22 3.49 -2.76
CA ILE A 21 -4.59 3.80 -1.48
C ILE A 21 -3.19 3.17 -1.49
N GLY A 22 -2.15 4.01 -1.48
CA GLY A 22 -0.77 3.59 -1.34
C GLY A 22 -0.30 3.71 0.10
N ILE A 23 0.63 2.84 0.50
CA ILE A 23 1.28 2.88 1.81
C ILE A 23 2.80 2.85 1.66
N GLY A 24 3.49 3.51 2.59
CA GLY A 24 4.93 3.37 2.80
C GLY A 24 5.18 2.99 4.26
N VAL A 25 6.09 2.05 4.49
CA VAL A 25 6.27 1.43 5.81
C VAL A 25 7.62 1.81 6.40
N PHE A 26 7.60 2.48 7.55
CA PHE A 26 8.80 2.82 8.29
C PHE A 26 9.05 1.74 9.35
N VAL A 27 10.10 0.93 9.17
CA VAL A 27 10.49 -0.12 10.12
C VAL A 27 11.84 0.24 10.71
N MET A 28 11.90 0.34 12.04
CA MET A 28 13.13 0.63 12.78
C MET A 28 13.46 -0.53 13.72
N ASN A 29 14.73 -0.89 13.81
CA ASN A 29 15.21 -1.87 14.79
C ASN A 29 15.69 -1.21 16.09
N GLU A 30 16.08 -2.01 17.09
CA GLU A 30 16.56 -1.52 18.39
C GLU A 30 17.83 -0.65 18.31
N LYS A 31 18.62 -0.80 17.23
CA LYS A 31 19.83 -0.01 16.96
C LYS A 31 19.55 1.32 16.27
N ARG A 32 18.28 1.67 16.05
CA ARG A 32 17.82 2.84 15.29
C ARG A 32 18.20 2.82 13.82
N GLU A 33 18.41 1.64 13.25
CA GLU A 33 18.59 1.48 11.81
C GLU A 33 17.20 1.32 11.16
N VAL A 34 17.05 1.80 9.93
CA VAL A 34 15.78 1.79 9.20
C VAL A 34 15.86 0.81 8.03
N LEU A 35 14.82 0.00 7.88
CA LEU A 35 14.70 -0.92 6.75
C LEU A 35 14.39 -0.14 5.47
N VAL A 36 15.20 -0.38 4.44
CA VAL A 36 15.08 0.22 3.11
C VAL A 36 15.31 -0.84 2.04
N VAL A 37 14.77 -0.60 0.85
CA VAL A 37 14.88 -1.50 -0.31
C VAL A 37 15.42 -0.75 -1.53
N GLN A 38 16.02 -1.50 -2.45
CA GLN A 38 16.32 -1.06 -3.81
C GLN A 38 15.59 -1.95 -4.82
N GLU A 39 15.05 -1.35 -5.87
CA GLU A 39 14.39 -2.12 -6.92
C GLU A 39 15.41 -2.89 -7.76
N ASN A 40 15.20 -4.19 -7.91
CA ASN A 40 16.00 -5.03 -8.81
C ASN A 40 15.51 -4.98 -10.27
N THR A 41 14.35 -4.37 -10.52
CA THR A 41 13.74 -4.20 -11.86
C THR A 41 13.09 -2.82 -11.96
N GLY A 42 12.64 -2.42 -13.16
CA GLY A 42 11.95 -1.14 -13.33
C GLY A 42 12.87 0.08 -13.39
N ARG A 43 12.28 1.27 -13.15
CA ARG A 43 12.91 2.57 -13.42
C ARG A 43 14.09 2.87 -12.48
N PHE A 44 14.06 2.36 -11.25
CA PHE A 44 15.10 2.64 -10.26
C PHE A 44 16.21 1.59 -10.21
N ARG A 45 16.14 0.55 -11.06
CA ARG A 45 17.18 -0.50 -11.12
C ARG A 45 18.55 0.10 -11.42
N GLY A 46 19.53 -0.21 -10.57
CA GLY A 46 20.92 0.22 -10.75
C GLY A 46 21.19 1.70 -10.49
N THR A 47 20.18 2.47 -10.05
CA THR A 47 20.33 3.91 -9.75
C THR A 47 20.90 4.19 -8.36
N GLY A 48 20.93 3.18 -7.48
CA GLY A 48 21.36 3.35 -6.09
C GLY A 48 20.31 4.02 -5.17
N VAL A 49 19.10 4.28 -5.67
CA VAL A 49 18.02 4.89 -4.88
C VAL A 49 17.49 3.90 -3.86
N TRP A 50 17.60 4.27 -2.58
CA TRP A 50 16.98 3.56 -1.46
C TRP A 50 15.64 4.19 -1.11
N LYS A 51 14.62 3.35 -0.90
CA LYS A 51 13.28 3.79 -0.49
C LYS A 51 12.76 2.92 0.65
N PHE A 52 11.74 3.40 1.34
CA PHE A 52 10.98 2.54 2.26
C PHE A 52 10.24 1.45 1.48
N PRO A 53 9.93 0.31 2.12
CA PRO A 53 8.98 -0.63 1.56
C PRO A 53 7.64 0.05 1.27
N THR A 54 7.08 -0.21 0.10
CA THR A 54 5.86 0.47 -0.38
C THR A 54 4.95 -0.48 -1.10
N GLY A 55 3.64 -0.26 -1.02
CA GLY A 55 2.70 -0.98 -1.86
C GLY A 55 1.31 -0.40 -1.86
N VAL A 56 0.38 -1.15 -2.45
CA VAL A 56 -1.01 -0.71 -2.65
C VAL A 56 -1.92 -1.56 -1.76
N VAL A 57 -2.88 -0.89 -1.12
CA VAL A 57 -3.91 -1.56 -0.33
C VAL A 57 -4.95 -2.12 -1.30
N ASN A 58 -5.22 -3.42 -1.20
CA ASN A 58 -6.28 -4.05 -1.96
C ASN A 58 -7.65 -3.52 -1.54
N GLU A 59 -8.62 -3.56 -2.45
CA GLU A 59 -9.99 -3.11 -2.16
C GLU A 59 -10.56 -3.86 -0.95
N GLY A 60 -11.15 -3.12 -0.01
CA GLY A 60 -11.65 -3.66 1.26
C GLY A 60 -10.58 -4.11 2.27
N GLY A 61 -9.29 -3.92 1.95
CA GLY A 61 -8.18 -4.31 2.81
C GLY A 61 -7.88 -3.31 3.94
N ASP A 62 -7.35 -3.83 5.05
CA ASP A 62 -6.88 -3.04 6.18
C ASP A 62 -5.45 -2.50 5.96
N LEU A 63 -5.19 -1.27 6.42
CA LEU A 63 -3.92 -0.58 6.24
C LEU A 63 -2.77 -1.29 6.96
N CYS A 64 -2.99 -1.74 8.20
CA CYS A 64 -1.97 -2.40 9.01
C CYS A 64 -1.58 -3.75 8.40
N THR A 65 -2.60 -4.49 7.96
CA THR A 65 -2.44 -5.78 7.29
C THR A 65 -1.68 -5.62 5.97
N ALA A 66 -2.02 -4.59 5.18
CA ALA A 66 -1.28 -4.27 3.96
C ALA A 66 0.19 -3.93 4.27
N ALA A 67 0.47 -3.14 5.31
CA ALA A 67 1.84 -2.78 5.69
C ALA A 67 2.69 -4.00 6.06
N VAL A 68 2.17 -4.92 6.87
CA VAL A 68 2.88 -6.16 7.22
C VAL A 68 3.10 -7.03 5.98
N ARG A 69 2.11 -7.12 5.10
CA ARG A 69 2.21 -7.89 3.85
C ARG A 69 3.32 -7.34 2.95
N GLU A 70 3.32 -6.05 2.66
CA GLU A 70 4.29 -5.42 1.76
C GLU A 70 5.73 -5.55 2.26
N VAL A 71 5.98 -5.32 3.56
CA VAL A 71 7.32 -5.55 4.13
C VAL A 71 7.74 -7.00 3.99
N LYS A 72 6.83 -7.96 4.23
CA LYS A 72 7.14 -9.38 4.10
C LYS A 72 7.43 -9.77 2.65
N GLU A 73 6.68 -9.25 1.68
CA GLU A 73 6.88 -9.55 0.26
C GLU A 73 8.20 -8.98 -0.27
N GLU A 74 8.56 -7.75 0.11
CA GLU A 74 9.79 -7.11 -0.41
C GLU A 74 11.07 -7.53 0.35
N THR A 75 10.96 -7.91 1.62
CA THR A 75 12.15 -8.09 2.50
C THR A 75 12.20 -9.43 3.22
N ALA A 76 11.19 -10.29 3.06
CA ALA A 76 11.01 -11.53 3.82
C ALA A 76 10.94 -11.37 5.36
N THR A 77 10.85 -10.13 5.87
CA THR A 77 10.80 -9.83 7.31
C THR A 77 9.36 -9.58 7.77
N LYS A 78 9.02 -9.95 9.01
CA LYS A 78 7.70 -9.69 9.59
C LYS A 78 7.79 -8.57 10.63
N PRO A 79 7.34 -7.34 10.33
CA PRO A 79 7.35 -6.25 11.30
C PRO A 79 6.20 -6.38 12.30
N GLN A 80 6.35 -5.74 13.45
CA GLN A 80 5.25 -5.44 14.37
C GLN A 80 4.69 -4.06 14.03
N VAL A 81 3.37 -3.95 13.91
CA VAL A 81 2.70 -2.65 13.71
C VAL A 81 2.54 -1.96 15.05
N ILE A 82 2.93 -0.69 15.09
CA ILE A 82 2.76 0.25 16.20
C ILE A 82 2.09 1.48 15.60
N LEU A 83 0.76 1.46 15.56
CA LEU A 83 -0.11 2.56 15.13
C LEU A 83 -1.08 2.89 16.25
#